data_AF-A0A803MRX1-F1
#
_entry.id   AF-A0A803MRX1-F1
#
_cell.length_a   1.000
_cell.length_b   1.000
_cell.length_c   1.000
_cell.angle_alpha   90.00
_cell.angle_beta   90.00
_cell.angle_gamma   90.00
#
_symmetry.space_group_name_H-M   'P 1'
#
loop_
_entity.id
_entity.type
_entity.pdbx_description
1 polymer ?
#
loop_
_entity_poly.entity_id
_entity_poly.type
_entity_poly.pdbx_seq_one_letter_code
_entity_poly.pdbx_strand_id
1 'polypeptide(L)'
;MLALYFNRIGWPTSLPTSDKDTFMKSVLQEKKKALAEFMSSKNTPLRPGVEKFIDDACDEGICVVILTASSKFGEETARAIVEKLGPGRMLKVKVIGKKEIEESLYGQFILGLGKFSGLDEELANEASKAVAAEKKRIVEEVASMLKLRVDINTGTPESLREVAAALRAGAENAEAPVCNCVLVAGSQPLIAAAESTGMPCIVLRNSLTYRAEFPSAVAVMDGFGDADLTVPKLRLTLSRLSQ
;
A
#
# COMPACT_ATOMS: atom_id res chain seq x y z
N MET A 1 17.94 -4.26 -3.88
CA MET A 1 17.81 -5.47 -3.03
C MET A 1 18.63 -6.64 -3.56
N LEU A 2 18.36 -7.21 -4.74
CA LEU A 2 19.14 -8.37 -5.25
C LEU A 2 20.62 -8.07 -5.49
N ALA A 3 20.95 -6.92 -6.09
CA ALA A 3 22.35 -6.50 -6.24
C ALA A 3 23.07 -6.39 -4.90
N LEU A 4 22.43 -5.78 -3.89
CA LEU A 4 22.98 -5.68 -2.53
C LEU A 4 23.19 -7.04 -1.87
N TYR A 5 22.24 -7.96 -2.07
CA TYR A 5 22.34 -9.33 -1.58
C TYR A 5 23.57 -10.04 -2.16
N PHE A 6 23.69 -10.09 -3.50
CA PHE A 6 24.82 -10.74 -4.16
C PHE A 6 26.16 -10.01 -3.93
N ASN A 7 26.15 -8.68 -3.76
CA ASN A 7 27.36 -7.95 -3.35
C ASN A 7 27.81 -8.33 -1.94
N ARG A 8 26.88 -8.69 -1.05
CA ARG A 8 27.19 -9.05 0.34
C ARG A 8 27.58 -10.52 0.49
N ILE A 9 26.88 -11.42 -0.20
CA ILE A 9 27.07 -12.88 -0.04
C ILE A 9 27.96 -13.50 -1.12
N GLY A 10 28.28 -12.75 -2.18
CA GLY A 10 29.01 -13.22 -3.35
C GLY A 10 28.10 -13.46 -4.56
N TRP A 11 28.63 -13.17 -5.74
CA TRP A 11 27.99 -13.49 -7.02
C TRP A 11 28.32 -14.94 -7.43
N PRO A 12 27.46 -15.61 -8.21
CA PRO A 12 27.77 -16.93 -8.76
C PRO A 12 29.10 -16.91 -9.54
N THR A 13 29.98 -17.86 -9.28
CA THR A 13 31.35 -17.88 -9.84
C THR A 13 31.38 -18.07 -11.36
N SER A 14 30.35 -18.70 -11.92
CA SER A 14 30.18 -18.89 -13.37
C SER A 14 29.58 -17.69 -14.09
N LEU A 15 29.18 -16.62 -13.38
CA LEU A 15 28.51 -15.47 -13.96
C LEU A 15 29.51 -14.38 -14.35
N PRO A 16 29.67 -14.05 -15.65
CA PRO A 16 30.49 -12.93 -16.08
C PRO A 16 29.99 -11.61 -15.51
N THR A 17 30.91 -10.67 -15.23
CA THR A 17 30.53 -9.36 -14.67
C THR A 17 29.63 -8.55 -15.61
N SER A 18 29.80 -8.71 -16.92
CA SER A 18 28.95 -8.09 -17.95
C SER A 18 27.49 -8.54 -17.88
N ASP A 19 27.24 -9.74 -17.34
CA ASP A 19 25.94 -10.41 -17.46
C ASP A 19 25.10 -10.30 -16.18
N LYS A 20 25.64 -9.62 -15.15
CA LYS A 20 24.98 -9.43 -13.85
C LYS A 20 23.59 -8.83 -13.98
N ASP A 21 23.40 -7.85 -14.86
CA ASP A 21 22.10 -7.20 -15.07
C ASP A 21 21.07 -8.14 -15.70
N THR A 22 21.48 -8.87 -16.74
CA THR A 22 20.63 -9.87 -17.41
C THR A 22 20.25 -11.00 -16.45
N PHE A 23 21.22 -11.47 -15.66
CA PHE A 23 20.97 -12.46 -14.60
C PHE A 23 19.97 -11.95 -13.57
N MET A 24 20.11 -10.72 -13.07
CA MET A 24 19.15 -10.13 -12.13
C MET A 24 17.74 -10.06 -12.71
N LYS A 25 17.60 -9.67 -13.99
CA LYS A 25 16.30 -9.64 -14.68
C LYS A 25 15.68 -11.04 -14.75
N SER A 26 16.47 -12.05 -15.12
CA SER A 26 16.02 -13.45 -15.17
C SER A 26 15.58 -13.95 -13.79
N VAL A 27 16.35 -13.71 -12.73
CA VAL A 27 15.97 -14.08 -11.35
C VAL A 27 14.67 -13.41 -10.92
N LEU A 28 14.49 -12.13 -11.23
CA LEU A 28 13.24 -11.41 -10.93
C LEU A 28 12.04 -11.96 -11.70
N GLN A 29 12.25 -12.34 -12.96
CA GLN A 29 11.22 -12.93 -13.81
C GLN A 29 10.80 -14.32 -13.29
N GLU A 30 11.75 -15.19 -12.98
CA GLU A 30 11.48 -16.51 -12.40
C GLU A 30 10.80 -16.39 -11.03
N LYS A 31 11.24 -15.45 -10.19
CA LYS A 31 10.55 -15.14 -8.92
C LYS A 31 9.10 -14.72 -9.17
N LYS A 32 8.85 -13.86 -10.15
CA LYS A 32 7.49 -13.40 -10.48
C LYS A 32 6.61 -14.57 -10.93
N LYS A 33 7.15 -15.46 -11.77
CA LYS A 33 6.46 -16.67 -12.24
C LYS A 33 6.13 -17.62 -11.09
N ALA A 34 7.11 -17.98 -10.27
CA ALA A 34 6.93 -18.84 -9.11
C ALA A 34 5.90 -18.27 -8.12
N LEU A 35 5.90 -16.94 -7.92
CA LEU A 35 4.92 -16.28 -7.07
C LEU A 35 3.50 -16.35 -7.66
N ALA A 36 3.33 -16.16 -8.96
CA ALA A 36 2.03 -16.28 -9.63
C ALA A 36 1.46 -17.71 -9.55
N GLU A 37 2.32 -18.72 -9.76
CA GLU A 37 1.96 -20.13 -9.59
C GLU A 37 1.56 -20.42 -8.13
N PHE A 38 2.33 -19.89 -7.16
CA PHE A 38 2.01 -20.04 -5.74
C PHE A 38 0.65 -19.41 -5.38
N MET A 39 0.36 -18.20 -5.85
CA MET A 39 -0.94 -17.55 -5.63
C MET A 39 -2.10 -18.34 -6.25
N SER A 40 -1.85 -19.03 -7.36
CA SER A 40 -2.84 -19.87 -8.03
C SER A 40 -3.10 -21.19 -7.29
N SER A 41 -2.14 -21.65 -6.47
CA SER A 41 -2.21 -22.93 -5.73
C SER A 41 -3.15 -22.93 -4.51
N LYS A 42 -3.83 -21.81 -4.21
CA LYS A 42 -4.80 -21.64 -3.09
C LYS A 42 -4.25 -21.92 -1.68
N ASN A 43 -2.93 -22.06 -1.54
CA ASN A 43 -2.27 -22.45 -0.30
C ASN A 43 -1.93 -21.29 0.65
N THR A 44 -2.38 -20.07 0.37
CA THR A 44 -2.15 -18.93 1.26
C THR A 44 -3.21 -18.89 2.36
N PRO A 45 -2.85 -19.14 3.64
CA PRO A 45 -3.79 -18.99 4.73
C PRO A 45 -4.06 -17.51 5.01
N LEU A 46 -5.25 -17.21 5.52
CA LEU A 46 -5.52 -15.93 6.15
C LEU A 46 -4.70 -15.82 7.45
N ARG A 47 -4.39 -14.59 7.86
CA ARG A 47 -3.71 -14.38 9.14
C ARG A 47 -4.63 -14.88 10.28
N PRO A 48 -4.12 -15.65 11.25
CA PRO A 48 -4.94 -16.11 12.37
C PRO A 48 -5.67 -14.95 13.05
N GLY A 49 -6.96 -15.15 13.35
CA GLY A 49 -7.82 -14.16 14.00
C GLY A 49 -8.44 -13.10 13.08
N VAL A 50 -8.03 -12.99 11.81
CA VAL A 50 -8.57 -11.94 10.92
C VAL A 50 -10.06 -12.12 10.62
N GLU A 51 -10.53 -13.36 10.47
CA GLU A 51 -11.94 -13.63 10.20
C GLU A 51 -12.82 -13.16 11.36
N LYS A 52 -12.44 -13.52 12.59
CA LYS A 52 -13.12 -13.06 13.81
C LYS A 52 -13.08 -11.54 13.92
N PHE A 53 -11.94 -10.91 13.63
CA PHE A 53 -11.82 -9.46 13.64
C PHE A 53 -12.78 -8.79 12.63
N ILE A 54 -12.92 -9.35 11.42
CA ILE A 54 -13.86 -8.86 10.41
C ILE A 54 -15.30 -9.02 10.91
N ASP A 55 -15.64 -10.18 11.46
CA ASP A 55 -16.98 -10.46 11.98
C ASP A 55 -17.34 -9.49 13.10
N ASP A 56 -16.46 -9.34 14.11
CA ASP A 56 -16.64 -8.42 15.23
C ASP A 56 -16.80 -6.98 14.72
N ALA A 57 -16.00 -6.55 13.74
CA ALA A 57 -16.09 -5.21 13.18
C ALA A 57 -17.44 -4.97 12.49
N CYS A 58 -17.87 -5.91 11.64
CA CYS A 58 -19.13 -5.78 10.91
C CYS A 58 -20.34 -5.86 11.84
N ASP A 59 -20.30 -6.70 12.88
CA ASP A 59 -21.40 -6.83 13.86
C ASP A 59 -21.51 -5.58 14.73
N GLU A 60 -20.41 -4.83 14.92
CA GLU A 60 -20.41 -3.50 15.53
C GLU A 60 -20.71 -2.35 14.54
N GLY A 61 -21.08 -2.66 13.29
CA GLY A 61 -21.44 -1.67 12.27
C GLY A 61 -20.25 -0.93 11.64
N ILE A 62 -19.02 -1.43 11.80
CA ILE A 62 -17.82 -0.87 11.19
C ILE A 62 -17.69 -1.41 9.76
N CYS A 63 -17.60 -0.53 8.77
CA CYS A 63 -17.35 -0.91 7.38
C CYS A 63 -15.90 -1.42 7.22
N VAL A 64 -15.75 -2.63 6.69
CA VAL A 64 -14.44 -3.22 6.40
C VAL A 64 -14.17 -3.17 4.90
N VAL A 65 -13.06 -2.52 4.53
CA VAL A 65 -12.60 -2.38 3.16
C VAL A 65 -11.23 -3.05 2.99
N ILE A 66 -11.09 -3.89 1.97
CA ILE A 66 -9.88 -4.65 1.67
C ILE A 66 -9.25 -4.09 0.39
N LEU A 67 -8.05 -3.52 0.52
CA LEU A 67 -7.33 -2.91 -0.60
C LEU A 67 -6.35 -3.90 -1.25
N THR A 68 -6.63 -4.33 -2.48
CA THR A 68 -5.80 -5.27 -3.23
C THR A 68 -4.93 -4.59 -4.28
N ALA A 69 -5.28 -3.38 -4.70
CA ALA A 69 -4.54 -2.61 -5.70
C ALA A 69 -3.10 -2.24 -5.28
N SER A 70 -2.79 -2.31 -3.98
CA SER A 70 -1.43 -2.13 -3.48
C SER A 70 -0.50 -3.30 -3.83
N SER A 71 -1.05 -4.43 -4.32
CA SER A 71 -0.30 -5.61 -4.75
C SER A 71 -0.10 -5.61 -6.27
N LYS A 72 1.10 -6.04 -6.71
CA LYS A 72 1.38 -6.32 -8.13
C LYS A 72 0.51 -7.44 -8.73
N PHE A 73 -0.13 -8.23 -7.88
CA PHE A 73 -1.04 -9.31 -8.22
C PHE A 73 -2.42 -9.04 -7.61
N GLY A 74 -2.91 -7.81 -7.76
CA GLY A 74 -4.13 -7.34 -7.09
C GLY A 74 -5.36 -8.17 -7.43
N GLU A 75 -5.52 -8.57 -8.69
CA GLU A 75 -6.66 -9.38 -9.15
C GLU A 75 -6.61 -10.81 -8.60
N GLU A 76 -5.44 -11.47 -8.64
CA GLU A 76 -5.26 -12.80 -8.07
C GLU A 76 -5.43 -12.77 -6.54
N THR A 77 -4.95 -11.70 -5.90
CA THR A 77 -5.13 -11.47 -4.46
C THR A 77 -6.60 -11.29 -4.12
N ALA A 78 -7.35 -10.49 -4.90
CA ALA A 78 -8.78 -10.29 -4.71
C ALA A 78 -9.54 -11.61 -4.82
N ARG A 79 -9.25 -12.41 -5.86
CA ARG A 79 -9.85 -13.73 -6.05
C ARG A 79 -9.60 -14.66 -4.87
N ALA A 80 -8.35 -14.72 -4.40
CA ALA A 80 -7.97 -15.54 -3.25
C ALA A 80 -8.71 -15.10 -1.97
N ILE A 81 -8.86 -13.79 -1.76
CA ILE A 81 -9.57 -13.26 -0.59
C ILE A 81 -11.06 -13.61 -0.64
N VAL A 82 -11.72 -13.43 -1.80
CA VAL A 82 -13.13 -13.78 -2.00
C VAL A 82 -13.36 -15.26 -1.69
N GLU A 83 -12.47 -16.13 -2.18
CA GLU A 83 -12.55 -17.57 -1.91
C GLU A 83 -12.34 -17.90 -0.43
N LYS A 84 -11.37 -17.27 0.23
CA LYS A 84 -11.02 -17.57 1.63
C LYS A 84 -12.02 -17.02 2.65
N LEU A 85 -12.55 -15.82 2.43
CA LEU A 85 -13.54 -15.23 3.33
C LEU A 85 -14.93 -15.85 3.18
N GLY A 86 -15.20 -16.42 1.99
CA GLY A 86 -16.47 -17.06 1.67
C GLY A 86 -17.60 -16.06 1.41
N PRO A 87 -18.73 -16.54 0.86
CA PRO A 87 -19.82 -15.67 0.40
C PRO A 87 -20.47 -14.86 1.52
N GLY A 88 -20.56 -15.42 2.75
CA GLY A 88 -21.20 -14.74 3.88
C GLY A 88 -20.50 -13.44 4.28
N ARG A 89 -19.17 -13.46 4.43
CA ARG A 89 -18.40 -12.25 4.78
C ARG A 89 -18.28 -11.29 3.61
N MET A 90 -18.24 -11.82 2.38
CA MET A 90 -18.19 -11.00 1.17
C MET A 90 -19.41 -10.10 0.96
N LEU A 91 -20.55 -10.40 1.60
CA LEU A 91 -21.70 -9.48 1.64
C LEU A 91 -21.49 -8.29 2.60
N LYS A 92 -20.59 -8.42 3.58
CA LYS A 92 -20.32 -7.42 4.62
C LYS A 92 -19.06 -6.59 4.34
N VAL A 93 -18.14 -7.07 3.50
CA VAL A 93 -16.86 -6.39 3.19
C VAL A 93 -16.81 -5.89 1.75
N LYS A 94 -16.06 -4.81 1.51
CA LYS A 94 -15.80 -4.28 0.15
C LYS A 94 -14.36 -4.57 -0.26
N VAL A 95 -14.13 -5.08 -1.47
CA VAL A 95 -12.78 -5.31 -2.01
C VAL A 95 -12.50 -4.29 -3.10
N ILE A 96 -11.40 -3.55 -2.96
CA ILE A 96 -11.02 -2.46 -3.85
C ILE A 96 -9.73 -2.85 -4.57
N GLY A 97 -9.88 -3.15 -5.85
CA GLY A 97 -8.81 -3.41 -6.79
C GLY A 97 -8.52 -2.19 -7.68
N LYS A 98 -7.85 -2.44 -8.81
CA LYS A 98 -7.45 -1.39 -9.74
C LYS A 98 -8.65 -0.71 -10.39
N LYS A 99 -9.67 -1.50 -10.77
CA LYS A 99 -10.89 -1.01 -11.41
C LYS A 99 -11.64 -0.02 -10.52
N GLU A 100 -11.83 -0.37 -9.26
CA GLU A 100 -12.55 0.47 -8.29
C GLU A 100 -11.82 1.79 -8.01
N ILE A 101 -10.49 1.79 -8.13
CA ILE A 101 -9.69 3.03 -8.06
C ILE A 101 -9.91 3.89 -9.30
N GLU A 102 -9.85 3.30 -10.49
CA GLU A 102 -10.11 4.01 -11.75
C GLU A 102 -11.52 4.62 -11.81
N GLU A 103 -12.49 4.01 -11.13
CA GLU A 103 -13.86 4.50 -11.02
C GLU A 103 -14.05 5.55 -9.90
N SER A 104 -13.16 5.60 -8.90
CA SER A 104 -13.23 6.56 -7.80
C SER A 104 -12.97 8.00 -8.23
N LEU A 105 -13.59 8.98 -7.56
CA LEU A 105 -13.42 10.40 -7.88
C LEU A 105 -11.94 10.82 -7.85
N TYR A 106 -11.22 10.39 -6.82
CA TYR A 106 -9.81 10.74 -6.67
C TYR A 106 -8.93 9.98 -7.66
N GLY A 107 -9.23 8.71 -7.96
CA GLY A 107 -8.48 7.95 -8.95
C GLY A 107 -8.66 8.50 -10.36
N GLN A 108 -9.87 8.92 -10.74
CA GLN A 108 -10.12 9.62 -12.00
C GLN A 108 -9.32 10.90 -12.11
N PHE A 109 -9.24 11.69 -11.03
CA PHE A 109 -8.44 12.91 -10.97
C PHE A 109 -6.93 12.63 -11.13
N ILE A 110 -6.38 11.64 -10.42
CA ILE A 110 -4.94 11.34 -10.45
C ILE A 110 -4.51 10.66 -11.75
N LEU A 111 -5.34 9.77 -12.29
CA LEU A 111 -5.04 9.03 -13.50
C LEU A 111 -5.34 9.83 -14.78
N GLY A 112 -5.92 11.03 -14.66
CA GLY A 112 -6.37 11.81 -15.82
C GLY A 112 -7.45 11.10 -16.63
N LEU A 113 -8.19 10.17 -16.00
CA LEU A 113 -9.26 9.41 -16.62
C LEU A 113 -10.62 10.09 -16.45
N GLY A 114 -10.68 11.13 -15.62
CA GLY A 114 -11.87 11.95 -15.46
C GLY A 114 -12.23 12.64 -16.77
N LYS A 115 -13.49 12.49 -17.21
CA LYS A 115 -14.10 13.41 -18.17
C LYS A 115 -14.29 14.77 -17.50
N PHE A 116 -13.21 15.54 -17.33
CA PHE A 116 -13.33 16.98 -17.16
C PHE A 116 -13.48 17.57 -18.55
N SER A 117 -14.66 18.10 -18.88
CA SER A 117 -14.83 18.81 -20.13
C SER A 117 -14.19 20.20 -20.03
N GLY A 118 -13.11 20.46 -20.78
CA GLY A 118 -12.62 21.82 -21.07
C GLY A 118 -11.45 22.33 -20.20
N LEU A 119 -11.50 23.63 -19.87
CA LEU A 119 -10.42 24.44 -19.26
C LEU A 119 -9.88 23.92 -17.92
N ASP A 120 -10.70 23.17 -17.16
CA ASP A 120 -10.33 22.65 -15.84
C ASP A 120 -9.28 21.53 -15.91
N GLU A 121 -9.25 20.74 -16.99
CA GLU A 121 -8.24 19.70 -17.22
C GLU A 121 -6.87 20.30 -17.55
N GLU A 122 -6.87 21.36 -18.36
CA GLU A 122 -5.65 22.09 -18.73
C GLU A 122 -5.06 22.82 -17.51
N LEU A 123 -5.92 23.42 -16.68
CA LEU A 123 -5.52 24.06 -15.42
C LEU A 123 -4.97 23.06 -14.40
N ALA A 124 -5.60 21.89 -14.24
CA ALA A 124 -5.13 20.85 -13.32
C ALA A 124 -3.77 20.25 -13.75
N ASN A 125 -3.58 20.05 -15.05
CA ASN A 125 -2.32 19.59 -15.62
C ASN A 125 -1.21 20.63 -15.44
N GLU A 126 -1.50 21.91 -15.70
CA GLU A 126 -0.50 22.97 -15.57
C GLU A 126 -0.15 23.27 -14.11
N ALA A 127 -1.14 23.24 -13.21
CA ALA A 127 -0.91 23.32 -11.77
C ALA A 127 -0.04 22.15 -11.28
N SER A 128 -0.29 20.93 -11.75
CA SER A 128 0.51 19.75 -11.39
C SER A 128 1.95 19.84 -11.88
N LYS A 129 2.18 20.37 -13.09
CA LYS A 129 3.53 20.63 -13.62
C LYS A 129 4.26 21.71 -12.82
N ALA A 130 3.59 22.82 -12.51
CA ALA A 130 4.16 23.90 -11.73
C ALA A 130 4.58 23.43 -10.32
N VAL A 131 3.71 22.65 -9.65
CA VAL A 131 4.02 22.05 -8.35
C VAL A 131 5.21 21.07 -8.44
N ALA A 132 5.29 20.27 -9.50
CA ALA A 132 6.42 19.35 -9.70
C ALA A 132 7.74 20.09 -9.93
N ALA A 133 7.73 21.17 -10.71
CA ALA A 133 8.89 22.01 -10.97
C ALA A 133 9.39 22.70 -9.70
N GLU A 134 8.49 23.24 -8.89
CA GLU A 134 8.85 23.92 -7.64
C GLU A 134 9.41 22.94 -6.60
N LYS A 135 8.80 21.76 -6.47
CA LYS A 135 9.32 20.68 -5.63
C LYS A 135 10.72 20.28 -6.05
N LYS A 136 10.98 20.15 -7.35
CA LYS A 136 12.32 19.85 -7.88
C LYS A 136 13.32 20.94 -7.52
N ARG A 137 12.96 22.22 -7.66
CA ARG A 137 13.82 23.36 -7.30
C ARG A 137 14.22 23.34 -5.82
N ILE A 138 13.25 23.16 -4.92
CA ILE A 138 13.49 23.10 -3.47
C ILE A 138 14.41 21.92 -3.12
N VAL A 139 14.19 20.76 -3.74
CA VAL A 139 15.00 19.57 -3.51
C VAL A 139 16.45 19.75 -3.98
N GLU A 140 16.65 20.36 -5.15
CA GLU A 140 17.99 20.66 -5.67
C GLU A 140 18.72 21.67 -4.78
N GLU A 141 18.01 22.68 -4.27
CA GLU A 141 18.54 23.66 -3.33
C GLU A 141 18.95 23.02 -2.00
N VAL A 142 18.09 22.17 -1.42
CA VAL A 142 18.38 21.43 -0.19
C VAL A 142 19.53 20.43 -0.38
N ALA A 143 19.56 19.71 -1.51
CA ALA A 143 20.66 18.78 -1.81
C ALA A 143 22.01 19.50 -1.97
N SER A 144 22.00 20.69 -2.59
CA SER A 144 23.16 21.58 -2.71
C SER A 144 23.65 22.05 -1.33
N MET A 145 22.74 22.52 -0.47
CA MET A 145 23.06 22.91 0.91
C MET A 145 23.65 21.75 1.73
N LEU A 146 23.12 20.54 1.56
CA LEU A 146 23.53 19.36 2.32
C LEU A 146 24.74 18.63 1.71
N LYS A 147 25.26 19.07 0.55
CA LYS A 147 26.37 18.42 -0.19
C LYS A 147 26.15 16.91 -0.46
N LEU A 148 24.88 16.49 -0.57
CA LEU A 148 24.53 15.11 -0.83
C LEU A 148 24.30 14.92 -2.33
N ARG A 149 24.97 13.92 -2.93
CA ARG A 149 24.55 13.39 -4.23
C ARG A 149 23.37 12.48 -3.99
N VAL A 150 22.17 12.99 -4.23
CA VAL A 150 20.95 12.20 -4.10
C VAL A 150 20.45 11.91 -5.50
N ASP A 151 20.42 10.63 -5.89
CA ASP A 151 19.72 10.15 -7.07
C ASP A 151 18.22 10.10 -6.71
N ILE A 152 17.57 11.27 -6.75
CA ILE A 152 16.17 11.41 -6.36
C ILE A 152 15.34 11.22 -7.62
N ASN A 153 14.76 10.03 -7.75
CA ASN A 153 13.51 9.91 -8.47
C ASN A 153 12.49 10.84 -7.78
N THR A 154 12.31 12.06 -8.28
CA THR A 154 11.48 13.14 -7.70
C THR A 154 9.98 12.95 -7.86
N GLY A 155 9.53 11.78 -8.30
CA GLY A 155 8.15 11.38 -8.05
C GLY A 155 8.01 10.93 -6.61
N THR A 156 6.84 11.13 -5.99
CA THR A 156 6.33 10.02 -5.18
C THR A 156 6.51 8.79 -6.07
N PRO A 157 7.32 7.77 -5.71
CA PRO A 157 7.50 6.59 -6.56
C PRO A 157 6.11 6.19 -7.00
N GLU A 158 5.89 5.95 -8.29
CA GLU A 158 4.58 5.77 -8.92
C GLU A 158 3.59 4.98 -8.02
N SER A 159 4.13 3.97 -7.32
CA SER A 159 3.48 3.22 -6.23
C SER A 159 2.83 4.01 -5.08
N LEU A 160 3.43 5.08 -4.56
CA LEU A 160 2.85 5.87 -3.45
C LEU A 160 1.63 6.67 -3.89
N ARG A 161 1.60 7.19 -5.12
CA ARG A 161 0.41 7.87 -5.66
C ARG A 161 -0.72 6.90 -5.86
N GLU A 162 -0.43 5.74 -6.46
CA GLU A 162 -1.39 4.66 -6.65
C GLU A 162 -1.94 4.17 -5.30
N VAL A 163 -1.08 3.99 -4.30
CA VAL A 163 -1.49 3.55 -2.96
C VAL A 163 -2.31 4.64 -2.25
N ALA A 164 -1.94 5.91 -2.35
CA ALA A 164 -2.76 7.00 -1.80
C ALA A 164 -4.14 7.08 -2.47
N ALA A 165 -4.21 6.84 -3.79
CA ALA A 165 -5.46 6.73 -4.50
C ALA A 165 -6.28 5.54 -4.03
N ALA A 166 -5.65 4.38 -3.78
CA ALA A 166 -6.31 3.22 -3.19
C ALA A 166 -6.91 3.50 -1.81
N LEU A 167 -6.17 4.19 -0.93
CA LEU A 167 -6.66 4.58 0.39
C LEU A 167 -7.89 5.51 0.30
N ARG A 168 -7.86 6.49 -0.61
CA ARG A 168 -8.96 7.42 -0.81
C ARG A 168 -10.17 6.76 -1.45
N ALA A 169 -9.96 5.91 -2.46
CA ALA A 169 -11.01 5.11 -3.07
C ALA A 169 -11.67 4.17 -2.05
N GLY A 170 -10.88 3.61 -1.13
CA GLY A 170 -11.39 2.82 -0.03
C GLY A 170 -12.28 3.61 0.93
N ALA A 171 -11.88 4.83 1.28
CA ALA A 171 -12.68 5.73 2.11
C ALA A 171 -13.99 6.17 1.43
N GLU A 172 -13.92 6.50 0.13
CA GLU A 172 -15.09 6.82 -0.70
C GLU A 172 -16.07 5.65 -0.73
N ASN A 173 -15.57 4.42 -0.95
CA ASN A 173 -16.39 3.21 -0.92
C ASN A 173 -16.92 2.90 0.49
N ALA A 174 -16.24 3.31 1.55
CA ALA A 174 -16.74 3.21 2.92
C ALA A 174 -17.76 4.32 3.27
N GLU A 175 -18.00 5.26 2.35
CA GLU A 175 -18.85 6.45 2.57
C GLU A 175 -18.41 7.27 3.80
N ALA A 176 -17.09 7.29 4.05
CA ALA A 176 -16.50 7.93 5.21
C ALA A 176 -15.36 8.86 4.79
N PRO A 177 -15.15 9.99 5.50
CA PRO A 177 -13.98 10.82 5.26
C PRO A 177 -12.71 10.07 5.68
N VAL A 178 -11.61 10.32 4.97
CA VAL A 178 -10.32 9.64 5.18
C VAL A 178 -9.84 9.70 6.63
N CYS A 179 -10.10 10.81 7.34
CA CYS A 179 -9.74 10.99 8.74
C CYS A 179 -10.55 10.12 9.72
N ASN A 180 -11.72 9.61 9.32
CA ASN A 180 -12.53 8.67 10.10
C ASN A 180 -12.24 7.20 9.72
N CYS A 181 -11.36 6.97 8.75
CA CYS A 181 -10.91 5.64 8.37
C CYS A 181 -9.61 5.31 9.12
N VAL A 182 -9.37 4.01 9.35
CA VAL A 182 -8.13 3.54 9.98
C VAL A 182 -7.50 2.50 9.07
N LEU A 183 -6.25 2.73 8.69
CA LEU A 183 -5.49 1.75 7.91
C LEU A 183 -4.91 0.69 8.84
N VAL A 184 -5.12 -0.59 8.51
CA VAL A 184 -4.41 -1.71 9.12
C VAL A 184 -3.50 -2.33 8.05
N ALA A 185 -2.18 -2.17 8.19
CA ALA A 185 -1.23 -2.59 7.16
C ALA A 185 0.12 -3.05 7.74
N GLY A 186 0.88 -3.82 6.96
CA GLY A 186 2.21 -4.30 7.36
C GLY A 186 3.35 -3.83 6.49
N SER A 187 3.13 -2.88 5.58
CA SER A 187 4.12 -2.41 4.60
C SER A 187 4.39 -0.91 4.72
N GLN A 188 5.66 -0.53 4.61
CA GLN A 188 6.10 0.87 4.66
C GLN A 188 5.42 1.78 3.63
N PRO A 189 5.25 1.38 2.35
CA PRO A 189 4.57 2.24 1.38
C PRO A 189 3.11 2.54 1.74
N LEU A 190 2.39 1.57 2.33
CA LEU A 190 1.01 1.79 2.79
C LEU A 190 0.96 2.77 3.95
N ILE A 191 1.92 2.68 4.87
CA ILE A 191 2.01 3.52 6.06
C ILE A 191 2.38 4.96 5.68
N ALA A 192 3.37 5.13 4.80
CA ALA A 192 3.75 6.44 4.27
C ALA A 192 2.60 7.08 3.48
N ALA A 193 1.84 6.29 2.72
CA ALA A 193 0.65 6.79 2.03
C ALA A 193 -0.43 7.24 3.01
N ALA A 194 -0.70 6.48 4.07
CA ALA A 194 -1.67 6.84 5.11
C ALA A 194 -1.28 8.13 5.85
N GLU A 195 -0.01 8.28 6.19
CA GLU A 195 0.51 9.53 6.76
C GLU A 195 0.26 10.72 5.81
N SER A 196 0.56 10.56 4.52
CA SER A 196 0.35 11.61 3.51
C SER A 196 -1.13 11.96 3.27
N THR A 197 -2.05 11.03 3.56
CA THR A 197 -3.50 11.25 3.43
C THR A 197 -4.15 11.66 4.74
N GLY A 198 -3.42 11.69 5.85
CA GLY A 198 -3.96 11.95 7.18
C GLY A 198 -4.84 10.82 7.72
N MET A 199 -4.67 9.60 7.21
CA MET A 199 -5.38 8.41 7.71
C MET A 199 -4.59 7.81 8.88
N PRO A 200 -5.17 7.72 10.09
CA PRO A 200 -4.57 6.96 11.19
C PRO A 200 -4.22 5.55 10.75
N CYS A 201 -3.03 5.06 11.13
CA CYS A 201 -2.59 3.72 10.76
C CYS A 201 -2.14 2.88 11.95
N ILE A 202 -2.52 1.61 11.94
CA ILE A 202 -2.05 0.57 12.86
C ILE A 202 -1.25 -0.43 12.05
N VAL A 203 -0.06 -0.72 12.54
CA VAL A 203 0.86 -1.63 11.86
C VAL A 203 0.67 -3.04 12.36
N LEU A 204 0.48 -3.97 11.44
CA LEU A 204 0.61 -5.40 11.72
C LEU A 204 1.94 -5.91 11.18
N ARG A 205 2.88 -6.20 12.08
CA ARG A 205 4.18 -6.73 11.70
C ARG A 205 4.06 -8.12 11.10
N ASN A 206 5.02 -8.46 10.26
CA ASN A 206 5.28 -9.82 9.79
C ASN A 206 6.76 -10.14 9.97
N SER A 207 7.17 -11.36 9.62
CA SER A 207 8.56 -11.80 9.77
C SER A 207 9.58 -10.90 9.03
N LEU A 208 9.18 -10.26 7.94
CA LEU A 208 10.03 -9.35 7.16
C LEU A 208 10.09 -7.94 7.75
N THR A 209 9.09 -7.55 8.54
CA THR A 209 9.00 -6.20 9.14
C THR A 209 9.20 -6.20 10.65
N TYR A 210 9.62 -7.32 11.24
CA TYR A 210 9.83 -7.45 12.68
C TYR A 210 10.81 -6.41 13.26
N ARG A 211 11.87 -6.10 12.51
CA ARG A 211 12.90 -5.11 12.88
C ARG A 211 12.68 -3.73 12.25
N ALA A 212 11.57 -3.53 11.55
CA ALA A 212 11.26 -2.25 10.94
C ALA A 212 10.63 -1.32 11.99
N GLU A 213 10.96 -0.04 11.91
CA GLU A 213 10.38 1.01 12.75
C GLU A 213 9.26 1.73 11.99
N PHE A 214 8.20 2.10 12.72
CA PHE A 214 7.01 2.73 12.15
C PHE A 214 6.63 3.96 12.99
N PRO A 215 7.42 5.04 12.93
CA PRO A 215 7.22 6.21 13.80
C PRO A 215 5.89 6.91 13.56
N SER A 216 5.38 6.89 12.32
CA SER A 216 4.11 7.52 11.93
C SER A 216 2.88 6.65 12.26
N ALA A 217 3.08 5.44 12.80
CA ALA A 217 1.99 4.56 13.18
C ALA A 217 1.45 4.88 14.57
N VAL A 218 0.14 4.80 14.72
CA VAL A 218 -0.55 4.98 16.00
C VAL A 218 -0.17 3.86 16.97
N ALA A 219 -0.10 2.64 16.46
CA ALA A 219 0.33 1.47 17.21
C ALA A 219 0.91 0.41 16.29
N VAL A 220 1.74 -0.46 16.87
CA VAL A 220 2.36 -1.59 16.20
C VAL A 220 1.95 -2.86 16.95
N MET A 221 1.40 -3.82 16.21
CA MET A 221 0.83 -5.08 16.70
C MET A 221 1.45 -6.26 15.92
N ASP A 222 1.41 -7.46 16.48
CA ASP A 222 1.98 -8.66 15.83
C ASP A 222 0.93 -9.53 15.11
N GLY A 223 -0.35 -9.38 15.46
CA GLY A 223 -1.41 -10.23 14.94
C GLY A 223 -2.83 -9.70 15.18
N PHE A 224 -3.82 -10.54 14.89
CA PHE A 224 -5.21 -10.33 15.30
C PHE A 224 -5.53 -11.23 16.49
N GLY A 225 -6.54 -10.84 17.27
CA GLY A 225 -7.04 -11.60 18.40
C GLY A 225 -6.66 -11.02 19.75
N ASP A 226 -7.07 -11.70 20.82
CA ASP A 226 -7.12 -11.14 22.18
C ASP A 226 -5.75 -10.67 22.72
N ALA A 227 -4.65 -11.29 22.26
CA ALA A 227 -3.29 -10.88 22.60
C ALA A 227 -2.87 -9.59 21.88
N ASP A 228 -3.31 -9.40 20.64
CA ASP A 228 -2.92 -8.28 19.76
C ASP A 228 -4.15 -7.44 19.37
N LEU A 229 -4.48 -7.32 18.08
CA LEU A 229 -5.50 -6.41 17.58
C LEU A 229 -6.91 -7.02 17.67
N THR A 230 -7.77 -6.36 18.44
CA THR A 230 -9.23 -6.57 18.50
C THR A 230 -9.96 -5.25 18.26
N VAL A 231 -11.26 -5.30 17.92
CA VAL A 231 -12.08 -4.08 17.74
C VAL A 231 -12.13 -3.19 19.00
N PRO A 232 -12.28 -3.73 20.23
CA PRO A 232 -12.18 -2.90 21.44
C PRO A 232 -10.81 -2.23 21.61
N LYS A 233 -9.71 -2.95 21.37
CA LYS A 233 -8.35 -2.38 21.46
C LYS A 233 -8.09 -1.33 20.39
N LEU A 234 -8.64 -1.51 19.18
CA LEU A 234 -8.60 -0.52 18.11
C LEU A 234 -9.21 0.80 18.59
N ARG A 235 -10.42 0.78 19.16
CA ARG A 235 -11.09 2.00 19.69
C ARG A 235 -10.32 2.64 20.85
N LEU A 236 -9.82 1.83 21.79
CA LEU A 236 -9.00 2.32 22.91
C LEU A 236 -7.72 2.99 22.41
N THR A 237 -7.12 2.47 21.34
CA THR A 237 -5.90 3.02 20.76
C THR A 237 -6.17 4.36 20.08
N LEU A 238 -7.28 4.46 19.33
CA LEU A 238 -7.63 5.69 18.59
C LEU A 238 -8.16 6.81 19.49
N SER A 239 -8.90 6.49 20.55
CA SER A 239 -9.39 7.49 21.51
C SER A 239 -8.28 8.23 22.25
N ARG A 240 -7.07 7.66 22.33
CA ARG A 240 -5.87 8.33 22.86
C ARG A 240 -5.30 9.39 21.93
N LEU A 241 -5.66 9.40 20.64
CA LEU A 241 -5.21 10.42 19.69
C LEU A 241 -6.04 11.72 19.78
N SER A 242 -7.25 11.63 20.31
CA SER A 242 -8.16 12.78 20.47
C SER A 242 -7.98 13.53 21.81
N GLN A 243 -7.01 13.13 22.62
CA GLN A 243 -6.62 13.79 23.88
C GLN A 243 -5.30 14.55 23.69
#